data_AF-A0A6S7J8T6-F1
#
_entry.id   AF-A0A6S7J8T6-F1
#
_cell.length_a   1.000
_cell.length_b   1.000
_cell.length_c   1.000
_cell.angle_alpha   90.00
_cell.angle_beta   90.00
_cell.angle_gamma   90.00
#
_symmetry.space_group_name_H-M   'P 1'
#
loop_
_entity.id
_entity.type
_entity.pdbx_description
1 polymer ?
#
loop_
_entity_poly.entity_id
_entity_poly.type
_entity_poly.pdbx_seq_one_letter_code
_entity_poly.pdbx_strand_id
1 'polypeptide(L)'
;MASCMDKENKRVSDMTVAELKEYLKMRGITASGYLKPASLQIAQEVEKMMLPIDPNHEYGNSDLRNAIETLIIHDIVIRQPLSYPVVNRLNDFIDSPPFS
;
A
#
# COMPACT_ATOMS: atom_id res chain seq x y z
N MET A 1 -7.97 12.97 -17.89
CA MET A 1 -8.84 13.02 -16.70
C MET A 1 -9.66 11.74 -16.64
N ALA A 2 -9.22 10.76 -15.86
CA ALA A 2 -10.02 9.56 -15.57
C ALA A 2 -9.68 9.11 -14.14
N SER A 3 -10.63 9.40 -13.25
CA SER A 3 -10.92 8.79 -11.94
C SER A 3 -9.73 8.23 -11.16
N CYS A 4 -9.21 9.04 -10.24
CA CYS A 4 -8.65 8.51 -9.01
C CYS A 4 -9.70 7.55 -8.43
N MET A 5 -9.33 6.29 -8.25
CA MET A 5 -10.09 5.38 -7.41
C MET A 5 -9.95 5.94 -5.99
N ASP A 6 -10.87 6.84 -5.62
CA ASP A 6 -11.28 6.98 -4.24
C ASP A 6 -11.74 5.57 -3.83
N LYS A 7 -10.82 4.77 -3.24
CA LYS A 7 -11.25 3.76 -2.29
C LYS A 7 -12.06 4.58 -1.29
N GLU A 8 -13.38 4.48 -1.34
CA GLU A 8 -14.26 5.19 -0.41
C GLU A 8 -13.61 5.13 0.96
N ASN A 9 -13.24 6.28 1.50
CA ASN A 9 -12.58 6.36 2.78
C ASN A 9 -13.67 6.06 3.83
N LYS A 10 -14.01 4.78 3.92
CA LYS A 10 -15.09 4.24 4.74
C LYS A 10 -14.75 4.65 6.17
N ARG A 11 -15.68 5.37 6.80
CA ARG A 11 -15.48 5.80 8.18
C ARG A 11 -15.24 4.58 9.03
N VAL A 12 -14.30 4.68 9.97
CA VAL A 12 -13.98 3.59 10.91
C VAL A 12 -15.23 3.10 11.65
N SER A 13 -16.22 3.98 11.87
CA SER A 13 -17.55 3.66 12.42
C SER A 13 -18.33 2.59 11.65
N ASP A 14 -18.13 2.52 10.34
CA ASP A 14 -18.96 1.70 9.44
C ASP A 14 -18.28 0.36 9.12
N MET A 15 -17.08 0.13 9.68
CA MET A 15 -16.30 -1.07 9.44
C MET A 15 -16.87 -2.29 10.18
N THR A 16 -16.82 -3.43 9.50
CA THR A 16 -17.07 -4.75 10.07
C THR A 16 -15.93 -5.16 11.01
N VAL A 17 -16.15 -6.19 11.83
CA VAL A 17 -15.11 -6.68 12.76
C VAL A 17 -13.86 -7.16 12.02
N ALA A 18 -14.03 -7.77 10.84
CA ALA A 18 -12.93 -8.21 10.00
C ALA A 18 -12.12 -7.03 9.47
N GLU A 19 -12.80 -6.00 8.94
CA GLU A 19 -12.16 -4.78 8.45
C GLU A 19 -11.43 -4.02 9.58
N LEU A 20 -12.01 -3.92 10.77
CA LEU A 20 -11.36 -3.30 11.93
C LEU A 20 -10.08 -4.03 12.34
N LYS A 21 -10.09 -5.38 12.32
CA LYS A 21 -8.90 -6.18 12.61
C LYS A 21 -7.80 -5.93 11.58
N GLU A 22 -8.16 -5.88 10.30
CA GLU A 22 -7.18 -5.63 9.25
C GLU A 22 -6.63 -4.20 9.31
N TYR A 23 -7.49 -3.21 9.58
CA TYR A 23 -7.09 -1.81 9.78
C TYR A 23 -6.06 -1.64 10.89
N LEU A 24 -6.27 -2.32 12.02
CA LEU A 24 -5.36 -2.30 13.17
C LEU A 24 -4.08 -3.08 12.86
N LYS A 25 -4.18 -4.24 12.20
CA LYS A 25 -3.03 -5.06 11.79
C LYS A 25 -2.13 -4.33 10.80
N MET A 26 -2.69 -3.58 9.84
CA MET A 26 -1.95 -2.71 8.92
C MET A 26 -1.10 -1.67 9.64
N ARG A 27 -1.48 -1.29 10.87
CA ARG A 27 -0.76 -0.29 11.69
C ARG A 27 0.06 -0.94 12.81
N GLY A 28 0.32 -2.24 12.71
CA GLY A 28 1.14 -2.98 13.69
C GLY A 28 0.42 -3.31 15.01
N ILE A 29 -0.92 -3.21 15.06
CA ILE A 29 -1.70 -3.45 16.27
C ILE A 29 -2.41 -4.79 16.19
N THR A 30 -2.01 -5.73 17.04
CA THR A 30 -2.65 -7.05 17.15
C THR A 30 -3.83 -6.99 18.11
N ALA A 31 -5.04 -6.81 17.57
CA ALA A 31 -6.28 -6.76 18.36
C ALA A 31 -6.97 -8.14 18.44
N SER A 32 -6.36 -9.10 19.17
CA SER A 32 -6.98 -10.41 19.43
C SER A 32 -7.79 -10.40 20.73
N GLY A 33 -9.02 -10.92 20.72
CA GLY A 33 -9.84 -11.12 21.93
C GLY A 33 -10.77 -9.97 22.31
N TYR A 34 -10.75 -8.85 21.56
CA TYR A 34 -11.64 -7.72 21.81
C TYR A 34 -13.03 -7.92 21.17
N LEU A 35 -14.06 -7.46 21.87
CA LEU A 35 -15.40 -7.30 21.32
C LEU A 35 -15.43 -6.11 20.34
N LYS A 36 -16.36 -6.14 19.38
CA LYS A 36 -16.51 -5.10 18.34
C LYS A 36 -16.46 -3.65 18.88
N PRO A 37 -17.14 -3.28 19.98
CA PRO A 37 -17.12 -1.90 20.47
C PRO A 37 -15.72 -1.46 20.92
N ALA A 38 -14.96 -2.35 21.57
CA ALA A 38 -13.60 -2.07 22.01
C ALA A 38 -12.65 -1.96 20.81
N SER A 39 -12.76 -2.85 19.82
CA SER A 39 -11.98 -2.75 18.57
C SER A 39 -12.24 -1.44 17.82
N LEU A 40 -13.50 -0.97 17.82
CA LEU A 40 -13.88 0.28 17.19
C LEU A 40 -13.26 1.49 17.90
N GLN A 41 -13.31 1.53 19.24
CA GLN A 41 -12.68 2.62 20.00
C GLN A 41 -11.17 2.67 19.76
N ILE A 42 -10.49 1.53 19.77
CA ILE A 42 -9.05 1.47 19.48
C ILE A 42 -8.78 2.01 18.07
N ALA A 43 -9.56 1.59 17.07
CA ALA A 43 -9.39 2.07 15.70
C ALA A 43 -9.64 3.58 15.57
N GLN A 44 -10.58 4.16 16.31
CA GLN A 44 -10.81 5.61 16.35
C GLN A 44 -9.65 6.38 16.96
N GLU A 45 -9.05 5.88 18.05
CA GLU A 45 -7.87 6.52 18.64
C GLU A 45 -6.66 6.41 17.71
N VAL A 46 -6.49 5.26 17.06
CA VAL A 46 -5.43 5.03 16.05
C VAL A 46 -5.59 5.94 14.83
N GLU A 47 -6.83 6.17 14.40
CA GLU A 47 -7.15 7.12 13.31
C GLU A 47 -6.73 8.55 13.70
N LYS A 48 -7.04 8.97 14.94
CA LYS A 48 -6.61 10.29 15.47
C LYS A 48 -5.08 10.42 15.58
N MET A 49 -4.37 9.32 15.85
CA MET A 49 -2.91 9.29 15.90
C MET A 49 -2.25 9.34 14.51
N MET A 50 -3.02 9.15 13.43
CA MET A 50 -2.51 9.13 12.06
C MET A 50 -1.32 8.18 11.86
N LEU A 51 -1.35 7.01 12.51
CA LEU A 51 -0.25 6.05 12.42
C LEU A 51 -0.06 5.59 10.96
N PRO A 52 1.20 5.56 10.47
CA PRO A 52 1.50 5.03 9.15
C PRO A 52 1.26 3.52 9.11
N ILE A 53 1.20 2.98 7.89
CA ILE A 53 1.19 1.52 7.68
C ILE A 53 2.54 0.96 8.15
N ASP A 54 2.49 -0.15 8.89
CA ASP A 54 3.68 -0.87 9.35
C ASP A 54 4.52 -1.31 8.13
N PRO A 55 5.81 -0.94 8.05
CA PRO A 55 6.70 -1.36 6.97
C PRO A 55 6.81 -2.88 6.82
N ASN A 56 6.58 -3.63 7.90
CA ASN A 56 6.59 -5.09 7.92
C ASN A 56 5.20 -5.70 7.69
N HIS A 57 4.19 -4.90 7.35
CA HIS A 57 2.86 -5.42 7.08
C HIS A 57 2.87 -6.31 5.83
N GLU A 58 2.64 -7.61 6.04
CA GLU A 58 2.43 -8.55 4.96
C GLU A 58 1.08 -8.30 4.32
N TYR A 59 1.11 -7.63 3.16
CA TYR A 59 -0.03 -7.52 2.27
C TYR A 59 -0.44 -8.91 1.77
N GLY A 60 -1.75 -9.17 1.70
CA GLY A 60 -2.26 -10.39 1.09
C GLY A 60 -1.73 -10.57 -0.35
N ASN A 61 -1.56 -11.81 -0.81
CA ASN A 61 -1.02 -12.13 -2.14
C ASN A 61 -1.64 -11.34 -3.32
N SER A 62 -2.90 -10.90 -3.20
CA SER A 62 -3.58 -10.05 -4.19
C SER A 62 -3.01 -8.62 -4.26
N ASP A 63 -2.63 -8.06 -3.13
CA ASP A 63 -2.12 -6.69 -3.02
C ASP A 63 -0.65 -6.62 -3.42
N LEU A 64 0.14 -7.66 -3.12
CA LEU A 64 1.49 -7.86 -3.65
C LEU A 64 1.49 -7.97 -5.18
N ARG A 65 0.54 -8.69 -5.78
CA ARG A 65 0.39 -8.75 -7.25
C ARG A 65 0.15 -7.37 -7.84
N ASN A 66 -0.76 -6.59 -7.27
CA ASN A 66 -1.01 -5.22 -7.71
C ASN A 66 0.23 -4.32 -7.54
N ALA A 67 1.00 -4.49 -6.46
CA ALA A 67 2.23 -3.74 -6.21
C ALA A 67 3.37 -4.10 -7.18
N ILE A 68 3.48 -5.37 -7.61
CA ILE A 68 4.44 -5.81 -8.63
C ILE A 68 4.02 -5.32 -10.02
N GLU A 69 2.71 -5.22 -10.27
CA GLU A 69 2.16 -4.82 -11.56
C GLU A 69 2.28 -3.33 -11.85
N THR A 70 2.49 -2.46 -10.85
CA THR A 70 2.52 -1.02 -11.08
C THR A 70 3.56 -0.32 -10.19
N LEU A 71 4.54 0.33 -10.81
CA LEU A 71 5.48 1.23 -10.15
C LEU A 71 5.08 2.68 -10.46
N ILE A 72 4.89 3.49 -9.42
CA ILE A 72 4.57 4.91 -9.55
C ILE A 72 5.76 5.73 -9.06
N ILE A 73 6.38 6.51 -9.94
CA ILE A 73 7.48 7.43 -9.62
C ILE A 73 6.99 8.85 -9.88
N HIS A 74 6.74 9.62 -8.82
CA HIS A 74 6.06 10.91 -8.89
C HIS A 74 4.70 10.77 -9.61
N ASP A 75 4.59 11.28 -10.84
CA ASP A 75 3.39 11.21 -11.68
C ASP A 75 3.47 10.15 -12.79
N ILE A 76 4.58 9.41 -12.87
CA ILE A 76 4.80 8.40 -13.92
C ILE A 76 4.32 7.05 -13.42
N VAL A 77 3.31 6.51 -14.09
CA VAL A 77 2.77 5.17 -13.82
C VAL A 77 3.39 4.18 -14.80
N ILE A 78 4.28 3.33 -14.30
CA ILE A 78 4.93 2.26 -15.05
C ILE A 78 4.18 0.95 -14.77
N ARG A 79 3.54 0.40 -15.79
CA ARG A 79 2.87 -0.91 -15.71
C ARG A 79 3.86 -2.01 -15.99
N GLN A 80 3.80 -3.07 -15.20
CA GLN A 80 4.66 -4.25 -15.25
C GLN A 80 6.15 -3.88 -15.40
N PRO A 81 6.70 -3.08 -14.46
CA PRO A 81 8.05 -2.51 -14.56
C PRO A 81 9.13 -3.59 -14.74
N LEU A 82 8.88 -4.81 -14.27
CA LEU A 82 9.82 -5.94 -14.32
C LEU A 82 9.61 -6.88 -15.52
N SER A 83 8.57 -6.63 -16.33
CA SER A 83 8.25 -7.47 -17.49
C SER A 83 8.78 -6.92 -18.81
N TYR A 84 9.38 -5.72 -18.80
CA TYR A 84 10.01 -5.19 -20.00
C TYR A 84 11.17 -6.10 -20.39
N PRO A 85 11.21 -6.62 -21.63
CA PRO A 85 12.37 -7.33 -22.10
C PRO A 85 13.57 -6.39 -21.99
N VAL A 86 14.66 -6.87 -21.40
CA VAL A 86 15.94 -6.17 -21.42
C VAL A 86 16.36 -6.08 -22.88
N VAL A 87 15.96 -5.01 -23.55
CA VAL A 87 16.50 -4.65 -24.86
C VAL A 87 17.94 -4.23 -24.62
N ASN A 88 18.85 -5.22 -24.68
CA ASN A 88 20.32 -5.10 -24.70
C ASN A 88 20.83 -4.25 -25.89
N ARG A 89 20.11 -3.19 -26.29
CA ARG A 89 20.46 -2.30 -27.41
C ARG A 89 20.24 -0.81 -27.11
N LEU A 90 19.62 -0.44 -25.99
CA LEU A 90 19.35 0.97 -25.66
C LEU A 90 19.98 1.45 -24.33
N ASN A 91 20.43 0.53 -23.47
CA ASN A 91 21.12 0.84 -22.21
C ASN A 91 22.63 0.60 -22.33
N ASP A 92 23.23 1.01 -23.44
CA ASP A 92 24.69 1.02 -23.57
C ASP A 92 25.20 2.32 -22.95
N PHE A 93 25.36 2.32 -21.62
CA PHE A 93 26.06 3.38 -20.88
C PHE A 93 27.54 3.53 -21.30
N ILE A 94 27.97 2.79 -22.33
CA ILE A 94 29.28 2.86 -22.95
C ILE A 94 29.58 4.27 -23.48
N ASP A 95 28.56 4.99 -23.95
CA ASP A 95 28.69 6.37 -24.41
C ASP A 95 28.31 7.42 -23.35
N SER A 96 28.04 7.00 -22.10
CA SER A 96 27.73 7.95 -21.03
C SER A 96 29.01 8.63 -20.54
N PRO A 97 29.00 9.96 -20.33
CA PRO A 97 30.15 10.65 -19.80
C PRO A 97 30.51 10.10 -18.41
N PRO A 98 31.81 10.08 -18.04
CA PRO A 98 32.22 9.66 -16.71
C PRO A 98 31.56 10.55 -15.66
N PHE A 99 31.10 9.95 -14.56
CA PHE A 99 30.60 10.72 -13.42
C PHE A 99 31.73 11.61 -12.90
N SER A 100 31.56 12.93 -13.07
CA SER A 100 32.45 13.98 -12.58
C SER A 100 32.19 14.30 -11.13
#